data_AF-A0A2T0XFN6-F1
#
_entry.id   AF-A0A2T0XFN6-F1
#
_cell.length_a   1.000
_cell.length_b   1.000
_cell.length_c   1.000
_cell.angle_alpha   90.00
_cell.angle_beta   90.00
_cell.angle_gamma   90.00
#
_symmetry.space_group_name_H-M   'P 1'
#
loop_
_entity.id
_entity.type
_entity.pdbx_description
1 polymer ?
#
loop_
_entity_poly.entity_id
_entity_poly.type
_entity_poly.pdbx_seq_one_letter_code
_entity_poly.pdbx_strand_id
1 'polypeptide(L)'
;MKRNSIASVMIFLLAGGLFSSCQEEWTASNLELDGDTQIMSFSVNGVEGEINEIDGEINVQVPDGTDLTNLNVEIDVPAGVEMSPEIGGVMDFSEPVSVRLVNGNVYNDYIINVTELFYIGFLSAHSSVATIEDDDEKAAAEWFFSNYDNGEFVSFEEVQNGEADLSKYRVLWWYYDMSAELPEIALDNSVLSAVNSFYKDGGGLLLNSHACGYLWDLGRISSEFPMVIGSGEGSDNPDSWGIGVTLDAENGGWAHNVSNHPVYSGISMNVDDDGYMWFPVIGPGWKEDHNHVIENIPGYFGIGPNDNPEIYQAFTEELQAEWLGVWGGIRDYWMAGVVEFLPTEEYGGKAIYQGIGGFEFNQNEQGELNPDGENPHHGNIQKFTKNAINYLARRN
;
A
#
# COMPACT_ATOMS: atom_id res chain seq x y z
N MET A 1 77.00 -37.93 -66.68
CA MET A 1 76.85 -36.46 -66.85
C MET A 1 76.37 -35.90 -65.51
N LYS A 2 77.15 -34.98 -64.90
CA LYS A 2 76.85 -34.00 -63.80
C LYS A 2 76.10 -34.52 -62.55
N ARG A 3 76.74 -34.68 -61.36
CA ARG A 3 77.15 -33.69 -60.32
C ARG A 3 76.01 -32.97 -59.58
N ASN A 4 76.06 -33.12 -58.25
CA ASN A 4 75.80 -32.15 -57.16
C ASN A 4 74.35 -31.73 -56.89
N SER A 5 73.94 -31.25 -55.70
CA SER A 5 74.34 -31.22 -54.27
C SER A 5 73.42 -30.16 -53.62
N ILE A 6 73.29 -30.15 -52.28
CA ILE A 6 72.78 -29.03 -51.41
C ILE A 6 71.24 -29.03 -51.22
N ALA A 7 70.64 -28.81 -50.05
CA ALA A 7 70.98 -28.85 -48.61
C ALA A 7 69.71 -28.46 -47.82
N SER A 8 69.62 -28.93 -46.56
CA SER A 8 68.95 -28.32 -45.38
C SER A 8 67.44 -27.98 -45.48
N VAL A 9 66.58 -28.29 -44.51
CA VAL A 9 66.55 -27.75 -43.14
C VAL A 9 65.57 -28.59 -42.30
N MET A 10 65.97 -28.91 -41.06
CA MET A 10 65.20 -29.21 -39.84
C MET A 10 63.84 -29.92 -39.93
N ILE A 11 63.74 -31.08 -39.28
CA ILE A 11 62.93 -31.29 -38.06
C ILE A 11 63.37 -32.66 -37.52
N PHE A 12 64.20 -32.62 -36.48
CA PHE A 12 64.57 -33.77 -35.65
C PHE A 12 64.17 -33.39 -34.23
N LEU A 13 63.55 -34.34 -33.52
CA LEU A 13 63.05 -34.31 -32.12
C LEU A 13 61.52 -34.18 -31.99
N LEU A 14 60.82 -35.30 -32.15
CA LEU A 14 59.52 -35.49 -31.48
C LEU A 14 59.16 -36.98 -31.38
N ALA A 15 59.90 -37.75 -30.56
CA ALA A 15 59.47 -39.08 -30.13
C ALA A 15 60.28 -39.53 -28.91
N GLY A 16 59.81 -39.17 -27.71
CA GLY A 16 60.38 -39.70 -26.47
C GLY A 16 60.27 -38.73 -25.31
N GLY A 17 59.08 -38.64 -24.70
CA GLY A 17 58.92 -37.91 -23.45
C GLY A 17 57.54 -37.28 -23.26
N LEU A 18 56.47 -38.07 -23.27
CA LEU A 18 55.15 -37.65 -22.77
C LEU A 18 54.47 -38.82 -22.06
N PHE A 19 55.07 -39.26 -20.96
CA PHE A 19 54.34 -39.84 -19.83
C PHE A 19 54.85 -39.19 -18.55
N SER A 20 54.75 -37.87 -18.49
CA SER A 20 54.59 -37.15 -17.24
C SER A 20 53.21 -36.52 -17.31
N SER A 21 52.19 -37.37 -17.14
CA SER A 21 50.94 -36.88 -16.56
C SER A 21 51.35 -36.37 -15.19
N CYS A 22 51.27 -35.06 -14.98
CA CYS A 22 51.10 -34.57 -13.63
C CYS A 22 49.82 -35.27 -13.13
N GLN A 23 49.96 -36.29 -12.29
CA GLN A 23 48.98 -36.46 -11.24
C GLN A 23 49.20 -35.23 -10.36
N GLU A 24 48.50 -34.14 -10.67
CA GLU A 24 48.14 -33.23 -9.59
C GLU A 24 47.20 -34.05 -8.72
N GLU A 25 47.80 -34.66 -7.69
CA GLU A 25 47.06 -35.15 -6.55
C GLU A 25 46.33 -33.93 -5.99
N TRP A 26 45.04 -33.79 -6.34
CA TRP A 26 44.13 -32.89 -5.66
C TRP A 26 44.01 -33.42 -4.24
N THR A 27 44.99 -33.11 -3.39
CA THR A 27 44.81 -33.21 -1.96
C THR A 27 43.80 -32.13 -1.62
N ALA A 28 42.54 -32.50 -1.43
CA ALA A 28 41.57 -31.69 -0.68
C ALA A 28 42.10 -31.56 0.76
N SER A 29 43.18 -30.81 0.96
CA SER A 29 43.95 -30.87 2.21
C SER A 29 43.58 -29.79 3.21
N ASN A 30 42.78 -28.78 2.86
CA ASN A 30 42.38 -27.74 3.80
C ASN A 30 40.91 -27.29 3.60
N LEU A 31 39.96 -28.23 3.37
CA LEU A 31 38.53 -27.88 3.41
C LEU A 31 38.02 -28.03 4.85
N GLU A 32 37.78 -26.91 5.52
CA GLU A 32 37.20 -26.82 6.87
C GLU A 32 35.68 -26.68 6.75
N LEU A 33 34.97 -27.80 6.88
CA LEU A 33 33.52 -27.90 6.67
C LEU A 33 32.72 -28.09 7.97
N ASP A 34 33.41 -28.05 9.12
CA ASP A 34 32.84 -28.15 10.46
C ASP A 34 32.65 -26.79 11.15
N GLY A 35 32.91 -25.70 10.44
CA GLY A 35 32.65 -24.34 10.91
C GLY A 35 31.15 -24.09 11.14
N ASP A 36 30.84 -23.41 12.24
CA ASP A 36 29.49 -22.95 12.57
C ASP A 36 29.35 -21.47 12.18
N THR A 37 28.27 -21.16 11.45
CA THR A 37 27.95 -19.84 10.91
C THR A 37 26.54 -19.39 11.28
N GLN A 38 25.89 -20.04 12.25
CA GLN A 38 24.56 -19.66 12.71
C GLN A 38 24.62 -18.46 13.67
N ILE A 39 23.69 -17.51 13.53
CA ILE A 39 23.61 -16.37 14.44
C ILE A 39 22.91 -16.84 15.73
N MET A 40 23.56 -16.65 16.88
CA MET A 40 23.04 -17.14 18.16
C MET A 40 22.01 -16.19 18.76
N SER A 41 22.22 -14.88 18.59
CA SER A 41 21.26 -13.85 18.95
C SER A 41 21.50 -12.57 18.15
N PHE A 42 20.44 -11.81 17.95
CA PHE A 42 20.47 -10.51 17.30
C PHE A 42 19.46 -9.59 18.00
N SER A 43 19.85 -8.35 18.28
CA SER A 43 18.93 -7.33 18.79
C SER A 43 19.29 -5.95 18.29
N VAL A 44 18.28 -5.09 18.17
CA VAL A 44 18.44 -3.66 17.89
C VAL A 44 17.77 -2.84 18.98
N ASN A 45 18.52 -1.91 19.58
CA ASN A 45 18.08 -1.12 20.73
C ASN A 45 17.50 -1.98 21.89
N GLY A 46 17.99 -3.21 22.05
CA GLY A 46 17.51 -4.17 23.05
C GLY A 46 16.22 -4.91 22.69
N VAL A 47 15.67 -4.72 21.49
CA VAL A 47 14.58 -5.52 20.94
C VAL A 47 15.17 -6.74 20.25
N GLU A 48 14.84 -7.94 20.75
CA GLU A 48 15.31 -9.20 20.17
C GLU A 48 14.70 -9.44 18.78
N GLY A 49 15.52 -9.93 17.86
CA GLY A 49 15.10 -10.34 16.52
C GLY A 49 14.70 -11.80 16.45
N GLU A 50 13.74 -12.10 15.58
CA GLU A 50 13.40 -13.46 15.19
C GLU A 50 14.36 -13.92 14.09
N ILE A 51 15.12 -14.99 14.37
CA ILE A 51 16.11 -15.56 13.44
C ILE A 51 15.50 -16.78 12.75
N ASN A 52 15.34 -16.70 11.43
CA ASN A 52 14.94 -17.80 10.58
C ASN A 52 16.17 -18.39 9.87
N GLU A 53 16.70 -19.47 10.43
CA GLU A 53 17.88 -20.17 9.93
C GLU A 53 17.66 -20.88 8.58
N ILE A 54 16.41 -21.13 8.19
CA ILE A 54 16.10 -21.83 6.93
C ILE A 54 16.16 -20.85 5.76
N ASP A 55 15.55 -19.68 5.94
CA ASP A 55 15.46 -18.65 4.91
C ASP A 55 16.63 -17.66 4.94
N GLY A 56 17.42 -17.66 6.02
CA GLY A 56 18.50 -16.70 6.22
C GLY A 56 17.96 -15.31 6.46
N GLU A 57 16.95 -15.18 7.32
CA GLU A 57 16.31 -13.90 7.63
C GLU A 57 16.35 -13.60 9.12
N ILE A 58 16.54 -12.33 9.45
CA ILE A 58 16.39 -11.82 10.81
C ILE A 58 15.39 -10.68 10.77
N ASN A 59 14.27 -10.83 11.47
CA ASN A 59 13.21 -9.83 11.50
C ASN A 59 13.12 -9.22 12.90
N VAL A 60 13.18 -7.89 12.99
CA VAL A 60 13.01 -7.16 14.25
C VAL A 60 11.91 -6.12 14.13
N GLN A 61 10.96 -6.16 15.06
CA GLN A 61 9.85 -5.21 15.16
C GLN A 61 10.10 -4.22 16.30
N VAL A 62 10.62 -3.03 15.98
CA VAL A 62 10.87 -1.97 16.95
C VAL A 62 9.59 -1.16 17.22
N PRO A 63 9.46 -0.46 18.37
CA PRO A 63 8.29 0.36 18.64
C PRO A 63 8.01 1.37 17.51
N ASP A 64 6.73 1.58 17.18
CA ASP A 64 6.32 2.67 16.30
C ASP A 64 6.85 4.00 16.85
N GLY A 65 7.65 4.74 16.08
CA GLY A 65 8.40 5.86 16.65
C GLY A 65 9.86 5.86 16.24
N THR A 66 10.41 4.67 16.08
CA THR A 66 11.85 4.47 16.15
C THR A 66 12.55 5.00 14.90
N ASP A 67 13.57 5.85 15.09
CA ASP A 67 14.48 6.27 14.02
C ASP A 67 15.35 5.09 13.56
N LEU A 68 15.03 4.54 12.38
CA LEU A 68 15.72 3.37 11.82
C LEU A 68 17.13 3.69 11.30
N THR A 69 17.51 4.96 11.17
CA THR A 69 18.83 5.36 10.63
C THR A 69 19.97 5.27 11.66
N ASN A 70 19.62 5.03 12.94
CA ASN A 70 20.54 5.13 14.06
C ASN A 70 20.19 4.13 15.17
N LEU A 71 20.33 2.83 14.87
CA LEU A 71 20.00 1.73 15.79
C LEU A 71 21.27 1.08 16.35
N ASN A 72 21.31 0.86 17.66
CA ASN A 72 22.39 0.13 18.31
C ASN A 72 22.16 -1.38 18.18
N VAL A 73 23.06 -2.07 17.50
CA VAL A 73 23.03 -3.50 17.20
C VAL A 73 23.87 -4.29 18.18
N GLU A 74 23.30 -5.35 18.73
CA GLU A 74 24.02 -6.39 19.46
C GLU A 74 23.79 -7.73 18.74
N ILE A 75 24.88 -8.41 18.38
CA ILE A 75 24.87 -9.69 17.68
C ILE A 75 25.84 -10.66 18.37
N ASP A 76 25.41 -11.89 18.56
CA ASP A 76 26.25 -12.98 19.06
C ASP A 76 26.43 -14.04 17.97
N VAL A 77 27.69 -14.37 17.68
CA VAL A 77 28.09 -15.31 16.64
C VAL A 77 29.13 -16.29 17.17
N PRO A 78 29.21 -17.51 16.61
CA PRO A 78 30.22 -18.49 16.97
C PRO A 78 31.65 -17.93 16.86
N ALA A 79 32.54 -18.42 17.72
CA ALA A 79 33.94 -18.02 17.69
C ALA A 79 34.60 -18.41 16.35
N GLY A 80 35.35 -17.48 15.77
CA GLY A 80 36.05 -17.69 14.48
C GLY A 80 35.25 -17.30 13.24
N VAL A 81 34.00 -16.85 13.40
CA VAL A 81 33.20 -16.29 12.30
C VAL A 81 33.76 -14.93 11.85
N GLU A 82 33.97 -14.78 10.55
CA GLU A 82 34.20 -13.50 9.88
C GLU A 82 32.90 -13.01 9.24
N MET A 83 32.50 -11.76 9.51
CA MET A 83 31.30 -11.13 8.96
C MET A 83 31.63 -10.13 7.86
N SER A 84 30.83 -10.09 6.79
CA SER A 84 30.95 -9.08 5.74
C SER A 84 29.56 -8.61 5.24
N PRO A 85 29.21 -7.32 5.39
CA PRO A 85 29.95 -6.29 6.14
C PRO A 85 30.03 -6.62 7.65
N GLU A 86 30.87 -5.91 8.39
CA GLU A 86 30.83 -5.99 9.86
C GLU A 86 29.48 -5.45 10.36
N ILE A 87 28.84 -6.20 11.26
CA ILE A 87 27.59 -5.82 11.91
C ILE A 87 27.86 -5.57 13.40
N GLY A 88 27.43 -4.42 13.90
CA GLY A 88 27.57 -4.07 15.33
C GLY A 88 27.62 -2.57 15.58
N GLY A 89 27.32 -2.17 16.81
CA GLY A 89 27.28 -0.75 17.19
C GLY A 89 26.12 -0.04 16.49
N VAL A 90 26.31 1.23 16.13
CA VAL A 90 25.25 2.04 15.49
C VAL A 90 25.19 1.79 14.00
N MET A 91 24.02 1.41 13.48
CA MET A 91 23.77 1.13 12.08
C MET A 91 22.43 1.68 11.58
N ASP A 92 22.31 1.80 10.25
CA ASP A 92 21.12 2.24 9.53
C ASP A 92 20.40 1.02 8.94
N PHE A 93 19.12 0.86 9.29
CA PHE A 93 18.21 -0.17 8.78
C PHE A 93 16.98 0.45 8.12
N SER A 94 17.09 1.67 7.59
CA SER A 94 16.07 2.23 6.70
C SER A 94 15.84 1.35 5.46
N GLU A 95 16.82 0.54 5.10
CA GLU A 95 16.73 -0.53 4.10
C GLU A 95 17.27 -1.85 4.67
N PRO A 96 16.84 -3.02 4.14
CA PRO A 96 17.37 -4.31 4.56
C PRO A 96 18.89 -4.42 4.41
N VAL A 97 19.56 -4.99 5.41
CA VAL A 97 21.02 -5.17 5.42
C VAL A 97 21.35 -6.65 5.22
N SER A 98 22.05 -6.98 4.14
CA SER A 98 22.58 -8.33 3.92
C SER A 98 23.95 -8.49 4.56
N VAL A 99 24.17 -9.61 5.25
CA VAL A 99 25.45 -9.98 5.86
C VAL A 99 25.81 -11.43 5.53
N ARG A 100 27.09 -11.66 5.22
CA ARG A 100 27.65 -13.00 5.06
C ARG A 100 28.52 -13.36 6.27
N LEU A 101 28.23 -14.49 6.89
CA LEU A 101 29.05 -15.11 7.92
C LEU A 101 29.89 -16.23 7.29
N VAL A 102 31.20 -16.22 7.52
CA VAL A 102 32.14 -17.24 7.01
C VAL A 102 32.91 -17.84 8.18
N ASN A 103 32.98 -19.17 8.25
CA ASN A 103 33.82 -19.89 9.21
C ASN A 103 34.52 -21.05 8.48
N GLY A 104 35.83 -20.92 8.27
CA GLY A 104 36.59 -21.85 7.43
C GLY A 104 36.11 -21.80 5.97
N ASN A 105 35.51 -22.89 5.49
CA ASN A 105 34.91 -22.98 4.15
C ASN A 105 33.38 -23.07 4.15
N VAL A 106 32.76 -22.92 5.31
CA VAL A 106 31.30 -22.83 5.46
C VAL A 106 30.89 -21.36 5.50
N TYR A 107 29.74 -21.03 4.91
CA TYR A 107 29.16 -19.71 4.99
C TYR A 107 27.63 -19.77 5.06
N ASN A 108 27.05 -18.78 5.71
CA ASN A 108 25.62 -18.47 5.67
C ASN A 108 25.43 -16.99 5.30
N ASP A 109 24.38 -16.71 4.54
CA ASP A 109 23.94 -15.35 4.25
C ASP A 109 22.68 -15.07 5.05
N TYR A 110 22.62 -13.88 5.66
CA TYR A 110 21.42 -13.39 6.32
C TYR A 110 20.98 -12.04 5.73
N ILE A 111 19.67 -11.83 5.67
CA ILE A 111 19.05 -10.53 5.43
C ILE A 111 18.42 -10.08 6.74
N ILE A 112 18.86 -8.92 7.24
CA ILE A 112 18.34 -8.31 8.44
C ILE A 112 17.31 -7.25 8.04
N ASN A 113 16.07 -7.44 8.47
CA ASN A 113 14.97 -6.51 8.32
C ASN A 113 14.61 -5.93 9.68
N VAL A 114 14.67 -4.61 9.82
CA VAL A 114 14.13 -3.91 10.98
C VAL A 114 12.96 -3.06 10.53
N THR A 115 11.80 -3.30 11.13
CA THR A 115 10.55 -2.61 10.80
C THR A 115 9.92 -2.06 12.07
N GLU A 116 9.12 -1.01 11.94
CA GLU A 116 8.30 -0.50 13.05
C GLU A 116 7.07 -1.40 13.25
N LEU A 117 6.72 -1.70 14.50
CA LEU A 117 5.48 -2.37 14.89
C LEU A 117 4.36 -1.34 14.96
N PHE A 118 3.47 -1.34 13.96
CA PHE A 118 2.29 -0.49 13.93
C PHE A 118 1.05 -1.29 13.54
N TYR A 119 -0.13 -0.75 13.85
CA TYR A 119 -1.41 -1.40 13.58
C TYR A 119 -2.31 -0.56 12.68
N ILE A 120 -3.26 -1.22 12.04
CA ILE A 120 -4.33 -0.60 11.27
C ILE A 120 -5.66 -1.02 11.88
N GLY A 121 -6.51 -0.07 12.25
CA GLY A 121 -7.83 -0.36 12.80
C GLY A 121 -8.88 -0.42 11.70
N PHE A 122 -9.63 -1.52 11.61
CA PHE A 122 -10.89 -1.57 10.87
C PHE A 122 -12.00 -1.06 11.79
N LEU A 123 -12.41 0.18 11.57
CA LEU A 123 -13.40 0.89 12.37
C LEU A 123 -14.81 0.51 11.90
N SER A 124 -15.72 0.13 12.80
CA SER A 124 -17.08 -0.27 12.42
C SER A 124 -18.10 -0.02 13.55
N ALA A 125 -19.38 0.07 13.18
CA ALA A 125 -20.50 0.08 14.13
C ALA A 125 -20.84 -1.30 14.68
N HIS A 126 -20.27 -2.36 14.09
CA HIS A 126 -20.44 -3.72 14.53
C HIS A 126 -19.36 -4.09 15.57
N SER A 127 -19.54 -5.20 16.27
CA SER A 127 -18.59 -5.68 17.30
C SER A 127 -17.55 -6.67 16.78
N SER A 128 -17.73 -7.18 15.55
CA SER A 128 -16.81 -8.10 14.89
C SER A 128 -17.19 -8.26 13.42
N VAL A 129 -16.30 -8.81 12.60
CA VAL A 129 -16.60 -9.18 11.20
C VAL A 129 -17.85 -10.05 11.07
N ALA A 130 -18.07 -10.96 12.04
CA ALA A 130 -19.20 -11.89 12.00
C ALA A 130 -20.57 -11.23 12.25
N THR A 131 -20.59 -10.01 12.78
CA THR A 131 -21.83 -9.27 13.08
C THR A 131 -22.16 -8.20 12.03
N ILE A 132 -21.32 -8.04 11.00
CA ILE A 132 -21.60 -7.20 9.83
C ILE A 132 -22.63 -7.92 8.95
N GLU A 133 -23.74 -7.23 8.65
CA GLU A 133 -24.86 -7.76 7.87
C GLU A 133 -24.80 -7.36 6.39
N ASP A 134 -24.35 -6.13 6.13
CA ASP A 134 -24.08 -5.58 4.80
C ASP A 134 -22.99 -6.38 4.08
N ASP A 135 -23.22 -6.78 2.83
CA ASP A 135 -22.35 -7.71 2.13
C ASP A 135 -21.06 -7.06 1.62
N ASP A 136 -21.10 -5.79 1.23
CA ASP A 136 -19.93 -5.01 0.84
C ASP A 136 -19.03 -4.68 2.04
N GLU A 137 -19.58 -4.15 3.14
CA GLU A 137 -18.80 -3.90 4.37
C GLU A 137 -18.17 -5.20 4.90
N LYS A 138 -18.91 -6.30 4.85
CA LYS A 138 -18.41 -7.60 5.30
C LYS A 138 -17.30 -8.12 4.40
N ALA A 139 -17.45 -8.04 3.08
CA ALA A 139 -16.41 -8.46 2.14
C ALA A 139 -15.14 -7.60 2.27
N ALA A 140 -15.29 -6.29 2.50
CA ALA A 140 -14.16 -5.40 2.80
C ALA A 140 -13.43 -5.81 4.08
N ALA A 141 -14.17 -6.11 5.15
CA ALA A 141 -13.60 -6.58 6.42
C ALA A 141 -12.90 -7.94 6.27
N GLU A 142 -13.53 -8.92 5.63
CA GLU A 142 -12.94 -10.26 5.40
C GLU A 142 -11.67 -10.17 4.55
N TRP A 143 -11.68 -9.32 3.51
CA TRP A 143 -10.48 -9.01 2.74
C TRP A 143 -9.39 -8.40 3.61
N PHE A 144 -9.73 -7.42 4.45
CA PHE A 144 -8.77 -6.75 5.34
C PHE A 144 -8.03 -7.75 6.22
N PHE A 145 -8.76 -8.55 7.00
CA PHE A 145 -8.16 -9.49 7.95
C PHE A 145 -7.48 -10.69 7.27
N SER A 146 -7.74 -10.93 5.97
CA SER A 146 -7.00 -11.92 5.18
C SER A 146 -5.68 -11.37 4.61
N ASN A 147 -5.48 -10.04 4.63
CA ASN A 147 -4.33 -9.39 3.98
C ASN A 147 -3.44 -8.58 4.94
N TYR A 148 -3.89 -8.32 6.17
CA TYR A 148 -3.19 -7.49 7.15
C TYR A 148 -3.07 -8.22 8.50
N ASP A 149 -1.92 -8.84 8.74
CA ASP A 149 -1.61 -9.49 10.02
C ASP A 149 -1.51 -8.48 11.19
N ASN A 150 -1.27 -7.21 10.87
CA ASN A 150 -1.27 -6.09 11.82
C ASN A 150 -2.59 -5.31 11.83
N GLY A 151 -3.66 -5.89 11.27
CA GLY A 151 -5.00 -5.35 11.33
C GLY A 151 -5.71 -5.74 12.63
N GLU A 152 -6.43 -4.80 13.24
CA GLU A 152 -7.32 -5.07 14.38
C GLU A 152 -8.72 -4.53 14.13
N PHE A 153 -9.72 -5.22 14.66
CA PHE A 153 -11.10 -4.75 14.62
C PHE A 153 -11.31 -3.74 15.74
N VAL A 154 -11.90 -2.59 15.41
CA VAL A 154 -12.17 -1.52 16.37
C VAL A 154 -13.63 -1.12 16.26
N SER A 155 -14.43 -1.47 17.25
CA SER A 155 -15.85 -1.05 17.26
C SER A 155 -16.01 0.37 17.80
N PHE A 156 -17.00 1.11 17.30
CA PHE A 156 -17.37 2.39 17.90
C PHE A 156 -17.83 2.26 19.36
N GLU A 157 -18.37 1.10 19.76
CA GLU A 157 -18.74 0.81 21.16
C GLU A 157 -17.50 0.76 22.07
N GLU A 158 -16.42 0.09 21.65
CA GLU A 158 -15.15 0.07 22.39
C GLU A 158 -14.54 1.48 22.48
N VAL A 159 -14.64 2.28 21.40
CA VAL A 159 -14.18 3.68 21.41
C VAL A 159 -15.02 4.51 22.40
N GLN A 160 -16.35 4.41 22.35
CA GLN A 160 -17.26 5.11 23.26
C GLN A 160 -16.96 4.78 24.73
N ASN A 161 -16.70 3.51 25.01
CA ASN A 161 -16.43 3.01 26.36
C ASN A 161 -14.99 3.29 26.85
N GLY A 162 -14.11 3.82 25.98
CA GLY A 162 -12.70 4.06 26.29
C GLY A 162 -11.88 2.77 26.42
N GLU A 163 -12.33 1.69 25.78
CA GLU A 163 -11.68 0.38 25.76
C GLU A 163 -10.68 0.27 24.60
N ALA A 164 -10.88 1.03 23.52
CA ALA A 164 -9.96 1.14 22.40
C ALA A 164 -8.93 2.28 22.59
N ASP A 165 -7.63 1.94 22.55
CA ASP A 165 -6.55 2.92 22.48
C ASP A 165 -6.21 3.25 21.02
N LEU A 166 -6.75 4.35 20.50
CA LEU A 166 -6.57 4.74 19.11
C LEU A 166 -5.12 5.15 18.79
N SER A 167 -4.30 5.50 19.79
CA SER A 167 -2.90 5.94 19.58
C SER A 167 -1.98 4.81 19.10
N LYS A 168 -2.44 3.55 19.21
CA LYS A 168 -1.76 2.36 18.69
C LYS A 168 -1.78 2.26 17.17
N TYR A 169 -2.77 2.87 16.52
CA TYR A 169 -2.97 2.71 15.08
C TYR A 169 -2.25 3.82 14.31
N ARG A 170 -1.81 3.52 13.09
CA ARG A 170 -1.43 4.55 12.11
C ARG A 170 -2.58 4.94 11.22
N VAL A 171 -3.50 4.01 10.97
CA VAL A 171 -4.64 4.21 10.07
C VAL A 171 -5.89 3.64 10.72
N LEU A 172 -6.98 4.39 10.67
CA LEU A 172 -8.33 3.84 10.83
C LEU A 172 -8.98 3.80 9.45
N TRP A 173 -9.43 2.62 9.06
CA TRP A 173 -10.21 2.41 7.85
C TRP A 173 -11.66 2.15 8.25
N TRP A 174 -12.58 2.97 7.75
CA TRP A 174 -14.01 2.74 7.87
C TRP A 174 -14.65 2.62 6.48
N TYR A 175 -15.16 1.42 6.19
CA TYR A 175 -16.02 1.15 5.05
C TYR A 175 -17.45 1.05 5.59
N TYR A 176 -18.37 1.86 5.07
CA TYR A 176 -19.77 1.84 5.51
C TYR A 176 -20.67 2.05 4.31
N ASP A 177 -21.42 1.01 3.95
CA ASP A 177 -22.24 0.96 2.74
C ASP A 177 -23.72 0.71 3.01
N MET A 178 -24.10 0.67 4.30
CA MET A 178 -25.45 0.31 4.71
C MET A 178 -26.51 1.40 4.48
N SER A 179 -26.13 2.68 4.58
CA SER A 179 -27.08 3.80 4.60
C SER A 179 -26.41 5.16 4.43
N ALA A 180 -27.11 6.08 3.76
CA ALA A 180 -26.73 7.49 3.66
C ALA A 180 -26.57 8.20 5.01
N GLU A 181 -27.35 7.78 6.01
CA GLU A 181 -27.21 8.27 7.39
C GLU A 181 -26.18 7.42 8.14
N LEU A 182 -25.19 8.08 8.74
CA LEU A 182 -24.19 7.43 9.58
C LEU A 182 -24.82 6.85 10.87
N PRO A 183 -24.26 5.75 11.42
CA PRO A 183 -24.76 5.14 12.65
C PRO A 183 -24.69 6.12 13.83
N GLU A 184 -25.75 6.19 14.65
CA GLU A 184 -25.79 7.12 15.80
C GLU A 184 -24.58 6.98 16.74
N ILE A 185 -24.04 5.77 16.89
CA ILE A 185 -22.87 5.50 17.72
C ILE A 185 -21.60 6.19 17.19
N ALA A 186 -21.45 6.32 15.87
CA ALA A 186 -20.32 7.04 15.28
C ALA A 186 -20.40 8.54 15.56
N LEU A 187 -21.61 9.07 15.74
CA LEU A 187 -21.90 10.48 16.01
C LEU A 187 -21.90 10.82 17.52
N ASP A 188 -21.65 9.85 18.40
CA ASP A 188 -21.51 10.11 19.82
C ASP A 188 -20.32 11.04 20.07
N ASN A 189 -20.50 12.02 20.96
CA ASN A 189 -19.46 13.04 21.24
C ASN A 189 -18.13 12.42 21.70
N SER A 190 -18.16 11.31 22.43
CA SER A 190 -16.94 10.64 22.89
C SER A 190 -16.20 9.97 21.72
N VAL A 191 -16.94 9.35 20.80
CA VAL A 191 -16.42 8.72 19.59
C VAL A 191 -15.85 9.77 18.64
N LEU A 192 -16.62 10.81 18.34
CA LEU A 192 -16.15 11.94 17.54
C LEU A 192 -14.89 12.57 18.14
N SER A 193 -14.87 12.80 19.45
CA SER A 193 -13.70 13.37 20.12
C SER A 193 -12.47 12.47 20.00
N ALA A 194 -12.63 11.15 20.21
CA ALA A 194 -11.54 10.19 20.13
C ALA A 194 -10.96 10.08 18.71
N VAL A 195 -11.81 9.89 17.70
CA VAL A 195 -11.38 9.77 16.31
C VAL A 195 -10.81 11.10 15.79
N ASN A 196 -11.40 12.23 16.18
CA ASN A 196 -10.86 13.54 15.80
C ASN A 196 -9.50 13.80 16.44
N SER A 197 -9.31 13.46 17.72
CA SER A 197 -7.99 13.53 18.37
C SER A 197 -6.97 12.66 17.65
N PHE A 198 -7.31 11.40 17.34
CA PHE A 198 -6.46 10.51 16.54
C PHE A 198 -6.05 11.15 15.20
N TYR A 199 -7.00 11.71 14.46
CA TYR A 199 -6.76 12.34 13.17
C TYR A 199 -5.89 13.60 13.30
N LYS A 200 -6.15 14.43 14.32
CA LYS A 200 -5.37 15.64 14.61
C LYS A 200 -3.94 15.32 15.03
N ASP A 201 -3.74 14.21 15.75
CA ASP A 201 -2.42 13.77 16.24
C ASP A 201 -1.56 13.08 15.17
N GLY A 202 -2.05 12.98 13.92
CA GLY A 202 -1.27 12.43 12.80
C GLY A 202 -1.81 11.12 12.23
N GLY A 203 -2.84 10.53 12.83
CA GLY A 203 -3.45 9.29 12.37
C GLY A 203 -4.11 9.43 11.00
N GLY A 204 -3.94 8.43 10.13
CA GLY A 204 -4.56 8.40 8.80
C GLY A 204 -6.01 7.91 8.82
N LEU A 205 -6.87 8.48 7.99
CA LEU A 205 -8.24 8.00 7.79
C LEU A 205 -8.45 7.51 6.36
N LEU A 206 -8.95 6.29 6.19
CA LEU A 206 -9.52 5.83 4.92
C LEU A 206 -11.03 5.71 5.11
N LEU A 207 -11.80 6.41 4.29
CA LEU A 207 -13.26 6.45 4.38
C LEU A 207 -13.84 6.08 3.02
N ASN A 208 -14.71 5.08 3.00
CA ASN A 208 -15.35 4.59 1.78
C ASN A 208 -16.88 4.70 1.86
N SER A 209 -17.51 4.92 0.71
CA SER A 209 -18.97 5.04 0.58
C SER A 209 -19.53 6.08 1.55
N HIS A 210 -20.55 5.78 2.34
CA HIS A 210 -21.20 6.74 3.23
C HIS A 210 -20.31 7.18 4.40
N ALA A 211 -19.29 6.40 4.78
CA ALA A 211 -18.31 6.80 5.81
C ALA A 211 -17.59 8.11 5.46
N CYS A 212 -17.54 8.48 4.19
CA CYS A 212 -17.04 9.76 3.70
C CYS A 212 -17.68 10.99 4.37
N GLY A 213 -18.96 10.91 4.76
CA GLY A 213 -19.68 11.97 5.46
C GLY A 213 -19.03 12.37 6.79
N TYR A 214 -18.28 11.44 7.39
CA TYR A 214 -17.67 11.64 8.70
C TYR A 214 -16.66 12.78 8.75
N LEU A 215 -16.08 13.19 7.60
CA LEU A 215 -15.20 14.36 7.56
C LEU A 215 -15.91 15.68 7.87
N TRP A 216 -17.22 15.79 7.63
CA TRP A 216 -18.02 16.93 8.08
C TRP A 216 -18.25 16.89 9.58
N ASP A 217 -18.58 15.72 10.14
CA ASP A 217 -18.82 15.54 11.57
C ASP A 217 -17.54 15.76 12.42
N LEU A 218 -16.38 15.36 11.89
CA LEU A 218 -15.08 15.64 12.48
C LEU A 218 -14.67 17.13 12.35
N GLY A 219 -15.37 17.90 11.52
CA GLY A 219 -15.08 19.31 11.24
C GLY A 219 -13.90 19.52 10.29
N ARG A 220 -13.44 18.48 9.58
CA ARG A 220 -12.39 18.60 8.56
C ARG A 220 -12.92 19.34 7.33
N ILE A 221 -14.18 19.12 6.99
CA ILE A 221 -14.90 19.85 5.95
C ILE A 221 -15.98 20.69 6.63
N SER A 222 -15.88 22.01 6.52
CA SER A 222 -16.94 22.93 6.96
C SER A 222 -17.81 23.44 5.83
N SER A 223 -17.40 23.19 4.59
CA SER A 223 -18.02 23.71 3.37
C SER A 223 -19.31 22.96 3.05
N GLU A 224 -20.36 23.71 2.72
CA GLU A 224 -21.66 23.17 2.32
C GLU A 224 -21.67 22.90 0.81
N PHE A 225 -20.79 22.00 0.36
CA PHE A 225 -20.79 21.59 -1.04
C PHE A 225 -22.11 20.89 -1.40
N PRO A 226 -22.60 21.06 -2.65
CA PRO A 226 -23.63 20.18 -3.18
C PRO A 226 -23.11 18.74 -3.23
N MET A 227 -23.97 17.79 -2.85
CA MET A 227 -23.62 16.38 -2.75
C MET A 227 -24.62 15.53 -3.54
N VAL A 228 -24.14 14.44 -4.11
CA VAL A 228 -24.98 13.32 -4.55
C VAL A 228 -24.74 12.17 -3.59
N ILE A 229 -25.76 11.86 -2.80
CA ILE A 229 -25.76 10.75 -1.86
C ILE A 229 -26.82 9.75 -2.30
N GLY A 230 -26.39 8.59 -2.78
CA GLY A 230 -27.24 7.45 -3.13
C GLY A 230 -27.28 6.47 -1.96
N SER A 231 -28.41 5.81 -1.74
CA SER A 231 -28.56 4.67 -0.80
C SER A 231 -29.62 3.69 -1.33
N GLY A 232 -29.62 3.50 -2.66
CA GLY A 232 -30.62 2.71 -3.34
C GLY A 232 -30.13 1.30 -3.63
N GLU A 233 -31.06 0.33 -3.58
CA GLU A 233 -30.86 -1.11 -3.87
C GLU A 233 -30.15 -1.44 -5.19
N GLY A 234 -29.98 -0.47 -6.08
CA GLY A 234 -29.31 -0.69 -7.36
C GLY A 234 -30.19 -1.22 -8.48
N SER A 235 -29.54 -1.61 -9.58
CA SER A 235 -30.20 -2.21 -10.74
C SER A 235 -29.21 -2.99 -11.61
N ASP A 236 -29.73 -3.91 -12.41
CA ASP A 236 -28.94 -4.64 -13.42
C ASP A 236 -28.48 -3.68 -14.53
N ASN A 237 -27.16 -3.55 -14.71
CA ASN A 237 -26.53 -2.54 -15.54
C ASN A 237 -25.47 -3.14 -16.49
N PRO A 238 -25.53 -2.86 -17.81
CA PRO A 238 -24.64 -3.47 -18.80
C PRO A 238 -23.28 -2.79 -18.95
N ASP A 239 -23.08 -1.63 -18.34
CA ASP A 239 -21.87 -0.83 -18.52
C ASP A 239 -20.75 -1.32 -17.60
N SER A 240 -19.51 -0.92 -17.88
CA SER A 240 -18.44 -0.94 -16.88
C SER A 240 -18.31 0.47 -16.31
N TRP A 241 -18.11 0.58 -14.99
CA TRP A 241 -17.81 1.86 -14.38
C TRP A 241 -16.35 1.94 -13.96
N GLY A 242 -15.80 3.16 -13.95
CA GLY A 242 -14.40 3.42 -13.71
C GLY A 242 -14.16 4.75 -13.04
N ILE A 243 -12.90 5.02 -12.74
CA ILE A 243 -12.43 6.24 -12.09
C ILE A 243 -11.53 6.98 -13.05
N GLY A 244 -11.88 8.23 -13.36
CA GLY A 244 -11.04 9.15 -14.10
C GLY A 244 -9.92 9.69 -13.23
N VAL A 245 -8.68 9.64 -13.72
CA VAL A 245 -7.48 10.14 -13.01
C VAL A 245 -6.79 11.29 -13.74
N THR A 246 -7.44 11.78 -14.80
CA THR A 246 -7.04 12.98 -15.53
C THR A 246 -8.23 13.90 -15.71
N LEU A 247 -8.02 15.21 -15.55
CA LEU A 247 -9.04 16.23 -15.83
C LEU A 247 -8.57 17.15 -16.96
N ASP A 248 -9.48 17.44 -17.90
CA ASP A 248 -9.22 18.36 -19.01
C ASP A 248 -9.42 19.80 -18.54
N ALA A 249 -8.42 20.65 -18.77
CA ALA A 249 -8.53 22.08 -18.57
C ALA A 249 -8.83 22.77 -19.91
N GLU A 250 -9.56 23.89 -19.87
CA GLU A 250 -9.93 24.68 -21.05
C GLU A 250 -8.71 24.89 -21.99
N ASN A 251 -8.89 24.62 -23.29
CA ASN A 251 -7.90 24.64 -24.38
C ASN A 251 -7.05 23.36 -24.59
N GLY A 252 -7.51 22.22 -24.08
CA GLY A 252 -7.21 20.89 -24.65
C GLY A 252 -5.95 20.25 -24.10
N GLY A 253 -5.97 19.94 -22.80
CA GLY A 253 -4.92 19.19 -22.15
C GLY A 253 -5.37 18.62 -20.82
N TRP A 254 -5.03 17.35 -20.59
CA TRP A 254 -5.17 16.63 -19.32
C TRP A 254 -4.23 17.19 -18.25
N ALA A 255 -4.48 18.43 -17.84
CA ALA A 255 -3.56 19.26 -17.04
C ALA A 255 -3.37 18.70 -15.63
N HIS A 256 -4.41 18.09 -15.07
CA HIS A 256 -4.36 17.45 -13.75
C HIS A 256 -4.34 15.95 -13.96
N ASN A 257 -3.14 15.38 -14.00
CA ASN A 257 -2.94 13.95 -14.09
C ASN A 257 -2.41 13.41 -12.75
N VAL A 258 -3.24 12.66 -12.05
CA VAL A 258 -2.92 12.05 -10.76
C VAL A 258 -2.59 10.56 -10.88
N SER A 259 -2.43 10.02 -12.10
CA SER A 259 -2.16 8.59 -12.34
C SER A 259 -0.88 8.06 -11.68
N ASN A 260 0.07 8.95 -11.33
CA ASN A 260 1.30 8.59 -10.63
C ASN A 260 1.18 8.65 -9.10
N HIS A 261 0.02 9.03 -8.56
CA HIS A 261 -0.21 9.05 -7.13
C HIS A 261 -0.02 7.63 -6.55
N PRO A 262 0.58 7.46 -5.34
CA PRO A 262 0.87 6.14 -4.78
C PRO A 262 -0.33 5.20 -4.67
N VAL A 263 -1.54 5.73 -4.51
CA VAL A 263 -2.81 4.95 -4.49
C VAL A 263 -3.03 4.15 -5.78
N TYR A 264 -2.47 4.61 -6.90
CA TYR A 264 -2.60 3.98 -8.22
C TYR A 264 -1.46 3.03 -8.57
N SER A 265 -0.50 2.81 -7.66
CA SER A 265 0.66 1.96 -7.90
C SER A 265 0.25 0.55 -8.33
N GLY A 266 0.72 0.12 -9.51
CA GLY A 266 0.45 -1.21 -10.06
C GLY A 266 -0.97 -1.44 -10.57
N ILE A 267 -1.82 -0.41 -10.64
CA ILE A 267 -3.10 -0.44 -11.35
C ILE A 267 -2.84 -0.11 -12.82
N SER A 268 -3.36 -0.92 -13.74
CA SER A 268 -3.25 -0.65 -15.17
C SER A 268 -4.30 0.37 -15.60
N MET A 269 -3.85 1.52 -16.11
CA MET A 269 -4.72 2.56 -16.63
C MET A 269 -5.13 2.25 -18.08
N ASN A 270 -6.41 2.45 -18.36
CA ASN A 270 -6.90 2.66 -19.71
C ASN A 270 -6.51 4.06 -20.16
N VAL A 271 -6.17 4.19 -21.45
CA VAL A 271 -5.84 5.48 -22.09
C VAL A 271 -6.67 5.60 -23.36
N ASP A 272 -7.56 6.59 -23.40
CA ASP A 272 -8.38 6.86 -24.58
C ASP A 272 -7.57 7.55 -25.68
N ASP A 273 -8.12 7.65 -26.90
CA ASP A 273 -7.45 8.25 -28.07
C ASP A 273 -7.04 9.72 -27.86
N ASP A 274 -7.74 10.44 -26.98
CA ASP A 274 -7.42 11.82 -26.62
C ASP A 274 -6.47 11.95 -25.43
N GLY A 275 -6.06 10.84 -24.81
CA GLY A 275 -5.11 10.80 -23.70
C GLY A 275 -5.75 10.74 -22.30
N TYR A 276 -7.09 10.69 -22.20
CA TYR A 276 -7.76 10.52 -20.90
C TYR A 276 -7.37 9.21 -20.25
N MET A 277 -7.00 9.27 -18.98
CA MET A 277 -6.65 8.09 -18.19
C MET A 277 -7.73 7.78 -17.17
N TRP A 278 -8.08 6.50 -17.11
CA TRP A 278 -9.04 5.98 -16.16
C TRP A 278 -8.75 4.50 -15.89
N PHE A 279 -9.34 3.94 -14.83
CA PHE A 279 -9.31 2.49 -14.61
C PHE A 279 -10.69 1.97 -14.21
N PRO A 280 -11.08 0.76 -14.63
CA PRO A 280 -12.37 0.20 -14.28
C PRO A 280 -12.36 -0.32 -12.84
N VAL A 281 -13.50 -0.16 -12.15
CA VAL A 281 -13.69 -0.65 -10.78
C VAL A 281 -14.82 -1.68 -10.69
N ILE A 282 -15.83 -1.60 -11.54
CA ILE A 282 -16.94 -2.56 -11.57
C ILE A 282 -17.41 -2.87 -12.99
N GLY A 283 -17.64 -4.16 -13.26
CA GLY A 283 -18.11 -4.67 -14.56
C GLY A 283 -19.64 -4.70 -14.68
N PRO A 284 -20.17 -5.21 -15.82
CA PRO A 284 -21.60 -5.41 -15.99
C PRO A 284 -22.19 -6.32 -14.90
N GLY A 285 -23.44 -6.08 -14.50
CA GLY A 285 -24.12 -6.83 -13.44
C GLY A 285 -25.06 -5.99 -12.61
N TRP A 286 -25.56 -6.55 -11.51
CA TRP A 286 -26.20 -5.75 -10.47
C TRP A 286 -25.18 -4.81 -9.84
N LYS A 287 -25.58 -3.57 -9.59
CA LYS A 287 -24.75 -2.52 -8.97
C LYS A 287 -25.63 -1.65 -8.11
N GLU A 288 -25.16 -1.35 -6.92
CA GLU A 288 -25.88 -0.55 -5.94
C GLU A 288 -25.72 0.94 -6.25
N ASP A 289 -26.67 1.75 -5.76
CA ASP A 289 -26.55 3.21 -5.84
C ASP A 289 -26.10 3.75 -4.48
N HIS A 290 -24.83 3.54 -4.14
CA HIS A 290 -24.22 3.96 -2.88
C HIS A 290 -23.17 5.06 -3.08
N ASN A 291 -23.55 6.08 -3.84
CA ASN A 291 -22.70 7.26 -4.02
C ASN A 291 -22.66 8.12 -2.75
N HIS A 292 -21.50 8.71 -2.49
CA HIS A 292 -21.33 9.83 -1.57
C HIS A 292 -20.31 10.77 -2.24
N VAL A 293 -20.70 11.53 -3.26
CA VAL A 293 -19.76 12.37 -4.04
C VAL A 293 -20.07 13.85 -3.90
N ILE A 294 -19.02 14.67 -3.93
CA ILE A 294 -19.13 16.13 -4.02
C ILE A 294 -19.45 16.47 -5.48
N GLU A 295 -20.54 17.20 -5.73
CA GLU A 295 -21.02 17.51 -7.08
C GLU A 295 -21.26 19.02 -7.25
N ASN A 296 -21.45 19.47 -8.50
CA ASN A 296 -21.72 20.86 -8.84
C ASN A 296 -20.68 21.82 -8.21
N ILE A 297 -19.42 21.39 -8.18
CA ILE A 297 -18.28 22.15 -7.66
C ILE A 297 -18.13 23.50 -8.39
N PRO A 298 -18.26 23.59 -9.74
CA PRO A 298 -18.19 24.87 -10.45
C PRO A 298 -19.30 25.83 -9.99
N GLY A 299 -20.51 25.29 -9.76
CA GLY A 299 -21.65 26.07 -9.27
C GLY A 299 -21.48 26.55 -7.84
N TYR A 300 -20.87 25.76 -6.95
CA TYR A 300 -20.53 26.18 -5.59
C TYR A 300 -19.59 27.40 -5.60
N PHE A 301 -18.54 27.35 -6.43
CA PHE A 301 -17.58 28.45 -6.55
C PHE A 301 -18.08 29.62 -7.42
N GLY A 302 -19.16 29.43 -8.19
CA GLY A 302 -19.62 30.40 -9.17
C GLY A 302 -18.63 30.61 -10.33
N ILE A 303 -17.81 29.61 -10.62
CA ILE A 303 -16.79 29.62 -11.68
C ILE A 303 -17.28 28.75 -12.84
N GLY A 304 -17.15 29.27 -14.06
CA GLY A 304 -17.46 28.52 -15.27
C GLY A 304 -16.47 28.86 -16.38
N PRO A 305 -16.45 28.09 -17.48
CA PRO A 305 -17.15 26.81 -17.69
C PRO A 305 -16.63 25.66 -16.78
N ASN A 306 -17.26 24.46 -16.82
CA ASN A 306 -16.92 23.33 -15.94
C ASN A 306 -15.47 22.84 -16.09
N ASP A 307 -14.81 23.13 -17.20
CA ASP A 307 -13.42 22.84 -17.53
C ASP A 307 -12.47 24.01 -17.20
N ASN A 308 -12.93 25.02 -16.45
CA ASN A 308 -12.09 26.12 -16.00
C ASN A 308 -11.13 25.65 -14.87
N PRO A 309 -9.79 25.70 -15.07
CA PRO A 309 -8.82 25.22 -14.08
C PRO A 309 -8.82 25.99 -12.76
N GLU A 310 -9.41 27.19 -12.70
CA GLU A 310 -9.62 27.92 -11.44
C GLU A 310 -10.52 27.14 -10.47
N ILE A 311 -11.36 26.22 -10.97
CA ILE A 311 -12.22 25.35 -10.14
C ILE A 311 -11.37 24.36 -9.33
N TYR A 312 -10.39 23.72 -9.96
CA TYR A 312 -9.44 22.84 -9.27
C TYR A 312 -8.68 23.59 -8.19
N GLN A 313 -8.17 24.78 -8.53
CA GLN A 313 -7.43 25.61 -7.59
C GLN A 313 -8.31 25.98 -6.39
N ALA A 314 -9.52 26.48 -6.62
CA ALA A 314 -10.43 26.87 -5.55
C ALA A 314 -10.78 25.67 -4.64
N PHE A 315 -11.07 24.50 -5.22
CA PHE A 315 -11.37 23.29 -4.48
C PHE A 315 -10.21 22.81 -3.60
N THR A 316 -9.02 22.69 -4.19
CA THR A 316 -7.82 22.20 -3.50
C THR A 316 -7.31 23.17 -2.44
N GLU A 317 -7.43 24.48 -2.66
CA GLU A 317 -7.08 25.51 -1.67
C GLU A 317 -8.07 25.55 -0.50
N GLU A 318 -9.39 25.43 -0.76
CA GLU A 318 -10.42 25.45 0.30
C GLU A 318 -10.30 24.26 1.24
N LEU A 319 -10.03 23.06 0.69
CA LEU A 319 -9.97 21.83 1.47
C LEU A 319 -8.57 21.42 1.93
N GLN A 320 -7.52 22.09 1.44
CA GLN A 320 -6.13 21.66 1.55
C GLN A 320 -6.01 20.18 1.14
N ALA A 321 -6.32 19.92 -0.12
CA ALA A 321 -6.56 18.58 -0.64
C ALA A 321 -5.98 18.37 -2.05
N GLU A 322 -5.78 17.11 -2.42
CA GLU A 322 -5.51 16.67 -3.79
C GLU A 322 -6.76 15.98 -4.36
N TRP A 323 -7.14 16.35 -5.58
CA TRP A 323 -8.32 15.79 -6.25
C TRP A 323 -7.91 14.54 -7.02
N LEU A 324 -8.07 13.39 -6.36
CA LEU A 324 -7.52 12.13 -6.85
C LEU A 324 -8.38 11.46 -7.92
N GLY A 325 -9.68 11.71 -7.99
CA GLY A 325 -10.50 11.06 -8.99
C GLY A 325 -11.95 11.52 -9.08
N VAL A 326 -12.52 11.21 -10.25
CA VAL A 326 -13.90 11.48 -10.63
C VAL A 326 -14.54 10.21 -11.19
N TRP A 327 -15.86 10.18 -11.33
CA TRP A 327 -16.52 9.14 -12.12
C TRP A 327 -15.92 9.12 -13.52
N GLY A 328 -15.61 7.93 -14.07
CA GLY A 328 -14.89 7.79 -15.35
C GLY A 328 -15.63 8.35 -16.58
N GLY A 329 -16.94 8.61 -16.46
CA GLY A 329 -17.70 9.33 -17.49
C GLY A 329 -17.62 10.86 -17.39
N ILE A 330 -17.10 11.38 -16.28
CA ILE A 330 -16.92 12.81 -16.00
C ILE A 330 -15.46 13.16 -16.31
N ARG A 331 -15.27 14.19 -17.14
CA ARG A 331 -13.96 14.57 -17.69
C ARG A 331 -13.60 16.03 -17.44
N ASP A 332 -14.39 16.70 -16.61
CA ASP A 332 -14.26 18.11 -16.21
C ASP A 332 -14.31 18.24 -14.67
N TYR A 333 -14.29 19.47 -14.14
CA TYR A 333 -14.29 19.73 -12.70
C TYR A 333 -15.70 19.69 -12.07
N TRP A 334 -16.66 18.99 -12.66
CA TRP A 334 -18.04 18.96 -12.17
C TRP A 334 -18.18 18.33 -10.77
N MET A 335 -17.44 17.25 -10.50
CA MET A 335 -17.63 16.41 -9.30
C MET A 335 -16.32 15.82 -8.77
N ALA A 336 -16.17 15.65 -7.46
CA ALA A 336 -15.05 14.97 -6.81
C ALA A 336 -15.53 13.74 -6.03
N GLY A 337 -14.91 12.59 -6.32
CA GLY A 337 -15.34 11.30 -5.80
C GLY A 337 -14.23 10.51 -5.12
N VAL A 338 -12.98 10.86 -5.41
CA VAL A 338 -11.80 10.42 -4.66
C VAL A 338 -10.96 11.67 -4.34
N VAL A 339 -10.71 11.93 -3.06
CA VAL A 339 -10.01 13.13 -2.58
C VAL A 339 -9.04 12.74 -1.47
N GLU A 340 -7.81 13.23 -1.53
CA GLU A 340 -6.88 13.18 -0.40
C GLU A 340 -6.90 14.51 0.33
N PHE A 341 -7.20 14.49 1.62
CA PHE A 341 -7.04 15.63 2.50
C PHE A 341 -5.63 15.61 3.09
N LEU A 342 -4.87 16.67 2.81
CA LEU A 342 -3.48 16.82 3.25
C LEU A 342 -3.42 17.28 4.71
N PRO A 343 -2.29 17.04 5.41
CA PRO A 343 -2.08 17.58 6.75
C PRO A 343 -2.18 19.10 6.78
N THR A 344 -2.75 19.63 7.85
CA THR A 344 -2.89 21.07 8.13
C THR A 344 -2.27 21.38 9.49
N GLU A 345 -2.28 22.65 9.91
CA GLU A 345 -1.89 23.00 11.29
C GLU A 345 -2.82 22.40 12.35
N GLU A 346 -4.09 22.15 12.01
CA GLU A 346 -5.08 21.57 12.93
C GLU A 346 -5.17 20.05 12.81
N TYR A 347 -5.05 19.51 11.60
CA TYR A 347 -5.18 18.09 11.31
C TYR A 347 -3.83 17.52 10.87
N GLY A 348 -3.07 16.88 11.76
CA GLY A 348 -1.75 16.33 11.44
C GLY A 348 -1.79 15.13 10.50
N GLY A 349 -2.92 14.41 10.45
CA GLY A 349 -3.12 13.21 9.63
C GLY A 349 -3.56 13.51 8.19
N LYS A 350 -3.40 12.51 7.32
CA LYS A 350 -4.02 12.48 5.98
C LYS A 350 -5.35 11.75 6.03
N ALA A 351 -6.28 12.11 5.15
CA ALA A 351 -7.48 11.31 4.92
C ALA A 351 -7.67 11.03 3.44
N ILE A 352 -8.03 9.80 3.07
CA ILE A 352 -8.53 9.47 1.73
C ILE A 352 -10.04 9.26 1.83
N TYR A 353 -10.75 10.10 1.10
CA TYR A 353 -12.16 10.03 0.83
C TYR A 353 -12.37 9.26 -0.47
N GLN A 354 -13.17 8.19 -0.46
CA GLN A 354 -13.57 7.46 -1.64
C GLN A 354 -15.08 7.25 -1.62
N GLY A 355 -15.82 8.12 -2.27
CA GLY A 355 -17.29 8.13 -2.24
C GLY A 355 -17.97 7.69 -3.54
N ILE A 356 -17.21 7.24 -4.54
CA ILE A 356 -17.78 6.70 -5.77
C ILE A 356 -18.36 5.30 -5.50
N GLY A 357 -19.65 5.11 -5.76
CA GLY A 357 -20.35 3.84 -5.52
C GLY A 357 -19.87 2.65 -6.36
N GLY A 358 -18.97 2.85 -7.32
CA GLY A 358 -18.39 1.76 -8.11
C GLY A 358 -17.32 0.92 -7.39
N PHE A 359 -16.92 1.29 -6.18
CA PHE A 359 -15.97 0.52 -5.35
C PHE A 359 -16.71 -0.46 -4.43
N GLU A 360 -17.50 -1.34 -5.04
CA GLU A 360 -18.18 -2.46 -4.37
C GLU A 360 -17.17 -3.60 -4.11
N PHE A 361 -16.99 -3.95 -2.85
CA PHE A 361 -16.20 -5.11 -2.44
C PHE A 361 -16.94 -6.43 -2.72
N ASN A 362 -18.26 -6.41 -2.86
CA ASN A 362 -19.08 -7.57 -3.18
C ASN A 362 -20.19 -7.22 -4.20
N GLN A 363 -19.85 -7.21 -5.49
CA GLN A 363 -20.88 -7.09 -6.52
C GLN A 363 -21.92 -8.22 -6.36
N ASN A 364 -23.19 -7.87 -6.16
CA ASN A 364 -24.16 -8.86 -5.71
C ASN A 364 -24.40 -9.98 -6.75
N GLU A 365 -24.59 -11.21 -6.26
CA GLU A 365 -24.99 -12.40 -7.03
C GLU A 365 -26.47 -12.28 -7.48
N GLN A 366 -26.75 -11.29 -8.34
CA GLN A 366 -28.10 -10.89 -8.73
C GLN A 366 -28.15 -10.35 -10.17
N GLY A 367 -29.35 -10.37 -10.76
CA GLY A 367 -29.60 -9.85 -12.10
C GLY A 367 -29.45 -10.90 -13.21
N GLU A 368 -29.66 -10.48 -14.45
CA GLU A 368 -29.54 -11.35 -15.62
C GLU A 368 -28.15 -11.24 -16.29
N LEU A 369 -27.45 -10.10 -16.12
CA LEU A 369 -26.18 -9.83 -16.81
C LEU A 369 -24.97 -10.48 -16.12
N ASN A 370 -24.95 -10.53 -14.79
CA ASN A 370 -23.91 -11.15 -13.98
C ASN A 370 -24.53 -11.92 -12.79
N PRO A 371 -25.23 -13.04 -13.05
CA PRO A 371 -25.94 -13.75 -12.00
C PRO A 371 -25.03 -14.37 -10.95
N ASP A 372 -23.71 -14.47 -11.19
CA ASP A 372 -22.73 -15.03 -10.27
C ASP A 372 -22.04 -13.96 -9.39
N GLY A 373 -22.30 -12.66 -9.62
CA GLY A 373 -21.72 -11.56 -8.84
C GLY A 373 -20.20 -11.37 -9.03
N GLU A 374 -19.57 -12.04 -9.98
CA GLU A 374 -18.12 -11.95 -10.17
C GLU A 374 -17.74 -10.63 -10.84
N ASN A 375 -17.16 -9.70 -10.09
CA ASN A 375 -16.65 -8.44 -10.65
C ASN A 375 -15.27 -8.66 -11.33
N PRO A 376 -15.15 -8.55 -12.68
CA PRO A 376 -13.88 -8.76 -13.39
C PRO A 376 -12.80 -7.71 -13.05
N HIS A 377 -13.17 -6.63 -12.37
CA HIS A 377 -12.29 -5.53 -11.97
C HIS A 377 -12.04 -5.48 -10.47
N HIS A 378 -12.48 -6.48 -9.70
CA HIS A 378 -12.34 -6.52 -8.24
C HIS A 378 -10.88 -6.36 -7.77
N GLY A 379 -9.91 -6.90 -8.52
CA GLY A 379 -8.49 -6.73 -8.22
C GLY A 379 -8.00 -5.27 -8.25
N ASN A 380 -8.67 -4.38 -8.98
CA ASN A 380 -8.35 -2.94 -8.98
C ASN A 380 -8.83 -2.27 -7.69
N ILE A 381 -10.03 -2.63 -7.19
CA ILE A 381 -10.57 -2.14 -5.91
C ILE A 381 -9.63 -2.54 -4.78
N GLN A 382 -9.32 -3.84 -4.66
CA GLN A 382 -8.41 -4.35 -3.63
C GLN A 382 -7.02 -3.68 -3.70
N LYS A 383 -6.48 -3.47 -4.91
CA LYS A 383 -5.17 -2.84 -5.06
C LYS A 383 -5.20 -1.36 -4.70
N PHE A 384 -6.24 -0.61 -5.10
CA PHE A 384 -6.41 0.78 -4.72
C PHE A 384 -6.50 0.90 -3.18
N THR A 385 -7.37 0.11 -2.55
CA THR A 385 -7.54 0.10 -1.08
C THR A 385 -6.23 -0.26 -0.37
N LYS A 386 -5.53 -1.30 -0.84
CA LYS A 386 -4.22 -1.69 -0.28
C LYS A 386 -3.20 -0.55 -0.39
N ASN A 387 -3.13 0.10 -1.53
CA ASN A 387 -2.23 1.22 -1.74
C ASN A 387 -2.61 2.43 -0.87
N ALA A 388 -3.90 2.71 -0.69
CA ALA A 388 -4.40 3.79 0.16
C ALA A 388 -4.04 3.56 1.64
N ILE A 389 -4.31 2.36 2.17
CA ILE A 389 -3.92 1.97 3.53
C ILE A 389 -2.40 2.10 3.71
N ASN A 390 -1.61 1.54 2.77
CA ASN A 390 -0.15 1.59 2.84
C ASN A 390 0.41 3.01 2.71
N TYR A 391 -0.26 3.87 1.94
CA TYR A 391 0.13 5.26 1.77
C TYR A 391 -0.17 6.07 3.03
N LEU A 392 -1.35 5.88 3.63
CA LEU A 392 -1.75 6.53 4.88
C LEU A 392 -0.94 6.04 6.10
N ALA A 393 -0.46 4.80 6.08
CA ALA A 393 0.37 4.24 7.14
C ALA A 393 1.83 4.71 7.12
N ARG A 394 2.23 5.47 6.09
CA ARG A 394 3.56 6.09 6.04
C ARG A 394 3.57 7.33 6.93
N ARG A 395 4.65 7.48 7.68
CA ARG A 395 4.89 8.72 8.43
C ARG A 395 5.18 9.86 7.48
N ASN A 396 4.60 11.02 7.79
CA ASN A 396 4.79 12.26 7.04
C ASN A 396 6.19 12.82 7.18
#